data_AF-A0A9D5AH74-F1
#
_entry.id   AF-A0A9D5AH74-F1
#
_cell.length_a   1.000
_cell.length_b   1.000
_cell.length_c   1.000
_cell.angle_alpha   90.00
_cell.angle_beta   90.00
_cell.angle_gamma   90.00
#
_symmetry.space_group_name_H-M   'P 1'
#
loop_
_entity.id
_entity.type
_entity.pdbx_description
1 polymer ?
#
loop_
_entity_poly.entity_id
_entity_poly.type
_entity_poly.pdbx_seq_one_letter_code
_entity_poly.pdbx_strand_id
1 'polypeptide(L)'
;MSAYAHQMEQQHSGDSLSDNSDTSSHYGLDSGFYMSSFTATIFLASLVTLGVLLITLLVSLVIMLQSCQSKNTGVIELVNVNDYYSYCRVYSLHAEINSLEGYDLPDICRDLAIHYIKRGHYTKELNLTVSMIDDYFKSLRPSDNGLDVVLMDIDDIVPPHPYSSNLHQR
;
A
#
# COMPACT_ATOMS: atom_id res chain seq x y z
N MET A 1 49.02 -53.99 -27.20
CA MET A 1 48.79 -52.80 -26.35
C MET A 1 49.53 -53.02 -25.04
N SER A 2 50.33 -52.02 -24.67
CA SER A 2 51.17 -51.83 -23.47
C SER A 2 50.35 -51.96 -22.16
N ALA A 3 50.83 -52.32 -20.97
CA ALA A 3 52.08 -52.87 -20.44
C ALA A 3 51.78 -53.38 -19.00
N TYR A 4 52.55 -54.40 -18.58
CA TYR A 4 52.88 -54.85 -17.22
C TYR A 4 53.13 -53.70 -16.23
N ALA A 5 53.09 -53.80 -14.89
CA ALA A 5 52.94 -54.87 -13.90
C ALA A 5 52.75 -54.16 -12.53
N HIS A 6 52.11 -54.80 -11.56
CA HIS A 6 52.28 -54.44 -10.14
C HIS A 6 52.68 -55.69 -9.36
N GLN A 7 53.92 -55.68 -8.86
CA GLN A 7 54.48 -56.65 -7.95
C GLN A 7 54.65 -56.01 -6.56
N MET A 8 54.01 -56.66 -5.60
CA MET A 8 54.37 -56.94 -4.20
C MET A 8 55.23 -55.96 -3.38
N GLU A 9 54.63 -55.60 -2.23
CA GLU A 9 55.16 -55.59 -0.85
C GLU A 9 56.46 -54.84 -0.53
N GLN A 10 56.48 -54.11 0.61
CA GLN A 10 57.21 -54.52 1.83
C GLN A 10 57.52 -53.36 2.83
N GLN A 11 57.19 -53.62 4.11
CA GLN A 11 57.75 -53.11 5.39
C GLN A 11 57.51 -51.65 5.85
N HIS A 12 56.75 -51.45 6.94
CA HIS A 12 57.14 -51.42 8.38
C HIS A 12 57.98 -50.21 8.80
N SER A 13 57.43 -49.33 9.65
CA SER A 13 57.95 -49.01 10.99
C SER A 13 57.04 -47.98 11.67
N GLY A 14 56.60 -48.28 12.89
CA GLY A 14 56.01 -47.30 13.78
C GLY A 14 57.11 -46.39 14.32
N ASP A 15 56.78 -45.12 14.54
CA ASP A 15 57.64 -44.24 15.31
C ASP A 15 56.86 -43.50 16.39
N SER A 16 57.18 -43.94 17.61
CA SER A 16 57.20 -43.26 18.90
C SER A 16 56.20 -42.14 19.22
N LEU A 17 55.32 -42.46 20.17
CA LEU A 17 54.95 -41.54 21.24
C LEU A 17 56.23 -40.95 21.86
N SER A 18 56.44 -39.64 21.72
CA SER A 18 57.27 -38.87 22.65
C SER A 18 56.39 -37.79 23.25
N ASP A 19 56.02 -38.05 24.50
CA ASP A 19 55.61 -37.09 25.50
C ASP A 19 56.58 -35.89 25.48
N ASN A 20 56.04 -34.68 25.35
CA ASN A 20 56.63 -33.50 25.94
C ASN A 20 55.51 -32.49 26.16
N SER A 21 55.07 -32.47 27.41
CA SER A 21 54.26 -31.42 28.02
C SER A 21 54.91 -30.05 27.84
N ASP A 22 54.30 -29.19 27.03
CA ASP A 22 54.43 -27.74 27.22
C ASP A 22 53.03 -27.12 27.23
N THR A 23 52.64 -26.76 28.46
CA THR A 23 51.52 -25.91 28.81
C THR A 23 51.58 -24.59 28.05
N SER A 24 50.76 -24.46 27.00
CA SER A 24 50.23 -23.19 26.56
C SER A 24 48.87 -23.41 25.89
N SER A 25 47.84 -23.41 26.73
CA SER A 25 46.44 -23.45 26.31
C SER A 25 46.04 -22.11 25.69
N HIS A 26 46.47 -21.84 24.46
CA HIS A 26 45.78 -20.89 23.59
C HIS A 26 44.74 -21.67 22.79
N TYR A 27 43.57 -21.83 23.40
CA TYR A 27 42.37 -22.24 22.68
C TYR A 27 42.08 -21.19 21.60
N GLY A 28 42.09 -21.64 20.35
CA GLY A 28 41.85 -20.81 19.19
C GLY A 28 40.47 -20.17 19.22
N LEU A 29 40.43 -18.94 18.70
CA LEU A 29 39.24 -18.36 18.09
C LEU A 29 39.65 -17.65 16.81
N ASP A 30 40.23 -18.38 15.86
CA ASP A 30 40.11 -17.98 14.45
C ASP A 30 38.72 -18.43 13.98
N SER A 31 37.70 -17.64 14.31
CA SER A 31 36.36 -17.78 13.74
C SER A 31 36.35 -17.17 12.34
N GLY A 32 37.10 -17.78 11.42
CA GLY A 32 37.06 -17.48 10.00
C GLY A 32 36.10 -18.42 9.29
N PHE A 33 35.03 -17.88 8.68
CA PHE A 33 34.24 -18.66 7.72
C PHE A 33 35.08 -18.83 6.45
N TYR A 34 35.76 -19.97 6.32
CA TYR A 34 36.49 -20.33 5.11
C TYR A 34 35.49 -20.76 4.03
N MET A 35 35.08 -19.80 3.22
CA MET A 35 34.19 -20.02 2.09
C MET A 35 35.03 -20.11 0.80
N SER A 36 34.74 -21.08 -0.07
CA SER A 36 35.35 -21.12 -1.40
C SER A 36 35.10 -19.82 -2.14
N SER A 37 36.10 -19.34 -2.90
CA SER A 37 36.03 -18.08 -3.66
C SER A 37 34.76 -17.95 -4.50
N PHE A 38 34.28 -19.07 -5.07
CA PHE A 38 33.05 -19.13 -5.85
C PHE A 38 31.77 -18.90 -5.02
N THR A 39 31.71 -19.40 -3.79
CA THR A 39 30.54 -19.22 -2.92
C THR A 39 30.51 -17.81 -2.32
N ALA A 40 31.68 -17.23 -2.02
CA ALA A 40 31.80 -15.85 -1.56
C ALA A 40 31.29 -14.85 -2.61
N THR A 41 31.61 -15.06 -3.90
CA THR A 41 31.13 -14.19 -4.98
C THR A 41 29.62 -14.31 -5.19
N ILE A 42 29.04 -15.51 -5.13
CA ILE A 42 27.58 -15.70 -5.20
C ILE A 42 26.89 -14.98 -4.05
N PHE A 43 27.41 -15.11 -2.84
CA PHE A 43 26.83 -14.46 -1.66
C PHE A 43 26.86 -12.93 -1.81
N LEU A 44 28.00 -12.35 -2.18
CA LEU A 44 28.12 -10.90 -2.42
C LEU A 44 27.20 -10.44 -3.56
N ALA A 45 27.15 -11.18 -4.67
CA ALA A 45 26.27 -10.86 -5.79
C ALA A 45 24.79 -10.87 -5.35
N SER A 46 24.38 -11.85 -4.53
CA SER A 46 23.02 -11.94 -4.01
C SER A 46 22.66 -10.78 -3.06
N LEU A 47 23.60 -10.35 -2.22
CA LEU A 47 23.38 -9.20 -1.33
C LEU A 47 23.25 -7.90 -2.13
N VAL A 48 24.09 -7.72 -3.15
CA VAL A 48 24.02 -6.55 -4.04
C VAL A 48 22.70 -6.53 -4.80
N THR A 49 22.27 -7.65 -5.39
CA THR A 49 20.99 -7.70 -6.12
C THR A 49 19.80 -7.47 -5.20
N LEU A 50 19.78 -8.09 -4.02
CA LEU A 50 18.73 -7.85 -3.02
C LEU A 50 18.70 -6.38 -2.57
N GLY A 51 19.85 -5.79 -2.31
CA GLY A 51 19.97 -4.38 -1.97
C GLY A 51 19.42 -3.47 -3.06
N VAL A 52 19.81 -3.70 -4.32
CA VAL A 52 19.29 -2.94 -5.46
C VAL A 52 17.78 -3.10 -5.60
N LEU A 53 17.24 -4.31 -5.42
CA LEU A 53 15.80 -4.56 -5.46
C LEU A 53 15.06 -3.79 -4.36
N LEU A 54 15.56 -3.82 -3.13
CA LEU A 54 14.96 -3.10 -2.01
C LEU A 54 14.99 -1.58 -2.22
N ILE A 55 16.11 -1.02 -2.68
CA ILE A 55 16.21 0.41 -2.98
C ILE A 55 15.27 0.80 -4.12
N THR A 56 15.18 -0.01 -5.18
CA THR A 56 14.26 0.23 -6.30
C THR A 56 12.81 0.19 -5.84
N LEU A 57 12.46 -0.74 -4.95
CA LEU A 57 11.13 -0.82 -4.34
C LEU A 57 10.84 0.44 -3.52
N LEU A 58 11.76 0.89 -2.67
CA LEU A 58 11.59 2.10 -1.88
C LEU A 58 11.43 3.35 -2.76
N VAL A 59 12.25 3.49 -3.79
CA VAL A 59 12.17 4.62 -4.73
C VAL A 59 10.84 4.59 -5.49
N SER A 60 10.42 3.43 -6.01
CA SER A 60 9.13 3.33 -6.72
C SER A 60 7.95 3.61 -5.78
N LEU A 61 8.00 3.15 -4.54
CA LEU A 61 6.99 3.44 -3.52
C LEU A 61 6.92 4.95 -3.22
N VAL A 62 8.07 5.62 -3.03
CA VAL A 62 8.13 7.07 -2.80
C VAL A 62 7.54 7.82 -3.99
N ILE A 63 7.87 7.45 -5.23
CA ILE A 63 7.32 8.09 -6.43
C ILE A 63 5.81 7.86 -6.52
N MET A 64 5.31 6.66 -6.23
CA MET A 64 3.86 6.38 -6.21
C MET A 64 3.13 7.22 -5.16
N LEU A 65 3.69 7.32 -3.94
CA LEU A 65 3.15 8.17 -2.87
C LEU A 65 3.18 9.65 -3.25
N GLN A 66 4.29 10.12 -3.83
CA GLN A 66 4.43 11.49 -4.30
C GLN A 66 3.46 11.79 -5.45
N SER A 67 3.22 10.85 -6.35
CA SER A 67 2.26 10.99 -7.45
C SER A 67 0.82 11.04 -6.95
N CYS A 68 0.46 10.24 -5.95
CA CYS A 68 -0.84 10.34 -5.26
C CYS A 68 -0.98 11.71 -4.59
N GLN A 69 0.08 12.22 -3.95
CA GLN A 69 0.05 13.53 -3.30
C GLN A 69 -0.01 14.68 -4.33
N SER A 70 0.75 14.60 -5.42
CA SER A 70 0.82 15.67 -6.44
C SER A 70 -0.43 15.74 -7.30
N LYS A 71 -1.18 14.64 -7.43
CA LYS A 71 -2.47 14.61 -8.14
C LYS A 71 -3.64 15.12 -7.28
N ASN A 72 -3.48 15.10 -5.95
CA ASN A 72 -4.47 15.57 -4.98
C ASN A 72 -4.21 17.00 -4.46
N THR A 73 -3.34 17.79 -5.12
CA THR A 73 -3.10 19.22 -4.80
C THR A 73 -4.22 20.15 -5.25
N GLY A 74 -5.29 19.62 -5.84
CA GLY A 74 -6.58 20.31 -5.89
C GLY A 74 -7.22 20.28 -4.51
N VAL A 75 -7.04 21.36 -3.74
CA VAL A 75 -7.75 21.74 -2.49
C VAL A 75 -8.67 20.66 -1.92
N ILE A 76 -8.09 19.62 -1.33
CA ILE A 76 -8.71 18.98 -0.19
C ILE A 76 -7.94 19.56 0.98
N GLU A 77 -8.40 20.71 1.48
CA GLU A 77 -8.15 21.03 2.89
C GLU A 77 -8.64 19.80 3.65
N LEU A 78 -7.69 18.94 4.05
CA LEU A 78 -7.92 17.99 5.10
C LEU A 78 -8.08 18.86 6.34
N VAL A 79 -9.28 19.43 6.47
CA VAL A 79 -9.77 20.13 7.66
C VAL A 79 -9.25 19.32 8.81
N ASN A 80 -8.54 19.98 9.73
CA ASN A 80 -8.01 19.37 10.94
C ASN A 80 -9.21 18.81 11.74
N VAL A 81 -9.63 17.59 11.39
CA VAL A 81 -10.79 16.95 11.98
C VAL A 81 -10.28 16.40 13.29
N ASN A 82 -10.75 16.98 14.37
CA ASN A 82 -10.69 16.40 15.70
C ASN A 82 -10.81 14.87 15.60
N ASP A 83 -9.82 14.14 16.10
CA ASP A 83 -9.60 12.69 15.89
C ASP A 83 -10.85 11.84 16.16
N TYR A 84 -11.73 12.35 17.03
CA TYR A 84 -13.03 11.82 17.39
C TYR A 84 -13.98 11.50 16.21
N TYR A 85 -13.88 12.21 15.08
CA TYR A 85 -14.81 12.05 13.94
C TYR A 85 -14.18 11.41 12.69
N SER A 86 -12.92 10.98 12.78
CA SER A 86 -12.21 10.31 11.66
C SER A 86 -12.95 9.06 11.19
N TYR A 87 -13.47 8.28 12.14
CA TYR A 87 -14.29 7.10 11.89
C TYR A 87 -15.53 7.41 11.03
N CYS A 88 -16.27 8.46 11.34
CA CYS A 88 -17.49 8.85 10.62
C CYS A 88 -17.21 9.27 9.18
N ARG A 89 -16.05 9.89 8.93
CA ARG A 89 -15.63 10.26 7.57
C ARG A 89 -15.25 9.03 6.75
N VAL A 90 -14.55 8.07 7.33
CA VAL A 90 -14.22 6.81 6.65
C VAL A 90 -15.48 5.98 6.42
N TYR A 91 -16.37 5.93 7.41
CA TYR A 91 -17.65 5.23 7.31
C TYR A 91 -18.54 5.81 6.19
N SER A 92 -18.74 7.14 6.15
CA SER A 92 -19.53 7.78 5.09
C SER A 92 -18.95 7.53 3.70
N LEU A 93 -17.62 7.62 3.54
CA LEU A 93 -16.97 7.28 2.28
C LEU A 93 -17.16 5.81 1.90
N HIS A 94 -17.04 4.90 2.86
CA HIS A 94 -17.27 3.48 2.64
C HIS A 94 -18.72 3.20 2.24
N ALA A 95 -19.68 3.88 2.89
CA ALA A 95 -21.09 3.76 2.57
C ALA A 95 -21.39 4.20 1.13
N GLU A 96 -20.86 5.36 0.74
CA GLU A 96 -21.02 5.92 -0.61
C GLU A 96 -20.47 5.00 -1.70
N ILE A 97 -19.24 4.51 -1.54
CA ILE A 97 -18.57 3.70 -2.57
C ILE A 97 -19.21 2.31 -2.72
N ASN A 98 -19.82 1.79 -1.65
CA ASN A 98 -20.44 0.46 -1.66
C ASN A 98 -21.97 0.51 -1.78
N SER A 99 -22.56 1.68 -2.01
CA SER A 99 -24.01 1.87 -2.08
C SER A 99 -24.74 1.24 -0.88
N LEU A 100 -24.16 1.39 0.31
CA LEU A 100 -24.82 0.98 1.55
C LEU A 100 -25.93 2.00 1.84
N GLU A 101 -27.18 1.60 1.67
CA GLU A 101 -28.34 2.43 1.98
C GLU A 101 -28.31 2.87 3.46
N GLY A 102 -28.63 4.15 3.70
CA GLY A 102 -28.33 4.92 4.92
C GLY A 102 -29.02 4.51 6.22
N TYR A 103 -29.39 3.25 6.38
CA TYR A 103 -30.10 2.75 7.57
C TYR A 103 -29.18 2.50 8.77
N ASP A 104 -27.86 2.43 8.58
CA ASP A 104 -26.91 2.06 9.63
C ASP A 104 -25.90 3.17 9.98
N LEU A 105 -26.23 4.46 9.79
CA LEU A 105 -25.34 5.54 10.25
C LEU A 105 -25.17 5.42 11.78
N PRO A 106 -23.94 5.19 12.29
CA PRO A 106 -23.72 5.07 13.73
C PRO A 106 -24.16 6.35 14.45
N ASP A 107 -24.81 6.23 15.60
CA ASP A 107 -25.32 7.39 16.36
C ASP A 107 -24.23 8.45 16.62
N ILE A 108 -22.98 8.01 16.83
CA ILE A 108 -21.82 8.89 17.02
C ILE A 108 -21.54 9.81 15.82
N CYS A 109 -22.01 9.44 14.63
CA CYS A 109 -21.82 10.19 13.38
C CYS A 109 -23.00 11.11 13.05
N ARG A 110 -24.11 11.02 13.79
CA ARG A 110 -25.33 11.77 13.51
C ARG A 110 -25.11 13.29 13.58
N ASP A 111 -24.48 13.78 14.65
CA ASP A 111 -24.21 15.20 14.82
C ASP A 111 -23.27 15.73 13.74
N LEU A 112 -22.30 14.91 13.34
CA LEU A 112 -21.39 15.24 12.24
C LEU A 112 -22.13 15.35 10.91
N ALA A 113 -23.03 14.40 10.60
CA ALA A 113 -23.84 14.44 9.38
C ALA A 113 -24.74 15.69 9.34
N ILE A 114 -25.40 16.01 10.45
CA ILE A 114 -26.22 17.24 10.57
C ILE A 114 -25.36 18.47 10.33
N HIS A 115 -24.19 18.53 10.96
CA HIS A 115 -23.28 19.68 10.82
C HIS A 115 -22.72 19.82 9.41
N TYR A 116 -22.38 18.70 8.78
CA TYR A 116 -21.88 18.63 7.41
C TYR A 116 -22.92 19.19 6.42
N ILE A 117 -24.20 18.84 6.59
CA ILE A 117 -25.31 19.39 5.80
C ILE A 117 -25.53 20.88 6.14
N LYS A 118 -25.69 21.23 7.42
CA LYS A 118 -26.01 22.59 7.86
C LYS A 118 -24.92 23.61 7.52
N ARG A 119 -23.65 23.21 7.47
CA ARG A 119 -22.54 24.06 7.04
C ARG A 119 -22.39 24.16 5.52
N GLY A 120 -23.25 23.49 4.75
CA GLY A 120 -23.26 23.56 3.30
C GLY A 120 -22.16 22.74 2.62
N HIS A 121 -21.49 21.83 3.34
CA HIS A 121 -20.50 20.94 2.72
C HIS A 121 -21.18 20.02 1.71
N TYR A 122 -22.33 19.45 2.06
CA TYR A 122 -23.15 18.66 1.15
C TYR A 122 -23.50 19.42 -0.14
N THR A 123 -24.00 20.66 -0.02
CA THR A 123 -24.34 21.49 -1.17
C THR A 123 -23.14 21.81 -2.05
N LYS A 124 -21.97 22.06 -1.44
CA LYS A 124 -20.73 22.31 -2.18
C LYS A 124 -20.33 21.09 -3.01
N GLU A 125 -20.37 19.89 -2.42
CA GLU A 125 -20.03 18.65 -3.12
C GLU A 125 -21.05 18.31 -4.20
N LEU A 126 -22.35 18.51 -3.94
CA LEU A 126 -23.39 18.37 -4.95
C LEU A 126 -23.16 19.28 -6.16
N ASN A 127 -22.82 20.55 -5.93
CA ASN A 127 -22.53 21.49 -7.01
C ASN A 127 -21.31 21.08 -7.85
N LEU A 128 -20.28 20.50 -7.21
CA LEU A 128 -19.13 19.96 -7.94
C LEU A 128 -19.53 18.76 -8.80
N THR A 129 -20.32 17.83 -8.25
CA THR A 129 -20.82 16.67 -9.00
C THR A 129 -21.67 17.10 -10.21
N VAL A 130 -22.58 18.06 -10.03
CA VAL A 130 -23.38 18.61 -11.13
C VAL A 130 -22.49 19.25 -12.20
N SER A 131 -21.47 20.01 -11.81
CA SER A 131 -20.51 20.60 -12.76
C SER A 131 -19.77 19.53 -13.55
N MET A 132 -19.33 18.44 -12.91
CA MET A 132 -18.64 17.34 -13.59
C MET A 132 -19.57 16.61 -14.57
N ILE A 133 -20.83 16.39 -14.19
CA ILE A 133 -21.84 15.77 -15.07
C ILE A 133 -22.10 16.66 -16.29
N ASP A 134 -22.25 17.97 -16.10
CA ASP A 134 -22.46 18.94 -17.17
C ASP A 134 -21.26 18.95 -18.15
N ASP A 135 -20.05 19.00 -17.63
CA ASP A 135 -18.83 18.94 -18.46
C ASP A 135 -18.71 17.61 -19.21
N TYR A 136 -19.09 16.50 -18.57
CA TYR A 136 -19.14 15.19 -19.23
C TYR A 136 -20.16 15.18 -20.37
N PHE A 137 -21.38 15.67 -20.17
CA PHE A 137 -22.40 15.69 -21.22
C PHE A 137 -22.03 16.60 -22.39
N LYS A 138 -21.36 17.74 -22.15
CA LYS A 138 -20.83 18.59 -23.22
C LYS A 138 -19.78 17.89 -24.09
N SER A 139 -19.09 16.89 -23.53
CA SER A 139 -18.09 16.11 -24.27
C SER A 139 -18.71 15.03 -25.17
N LEU A 140 -19.97 14.66 -24.94
CA LEU A 140 -20.66 13.65 -25.71
C LEU A 140 -21.26 14.23 -27.00
N ARG A 141 -21.33 13.39 -28.04
CA ARG A 141 -22.13 13.67 -29.24
C ARG A 141 -23.36 12.76 -29.20
N PRO A 142 -24.58 13.32 -29.06
CA PRO A 142 -25.79 12.52 -29.09
C PRO A 142 -25.98 11.86 -30.46
N SER A 143 -26.71 10.75 -30.47
CA SER A 143 -27.11 10.04 -31.68
C SER A 143 -28.14 10.83 -32.47
N ASP A 144 -28.03 10.78 -33.80
CA ASP A 144 -28.97 11.47 -34.72
C ASP A 144 -30.41 10.95 -34.62
N ASN A 145 -30.63 9.80 -33.97
CA ASN A 145 -31.96 9.23 -33.76
C ASN A 145 -32.72 9.86 -32.58
N GLY A 146 -32.05 10.67 -31.74
CA GLY A 146 -32.66 11.35 -30.59
C GLY A 146 -33.14 10.42 -29.46
N LEU A 147 -32.59 9.20 -29.37
CA LEU A 147 -33.00 8.20 -28.38
C LEU A 147 -32.09 8.16 -27.13
N ASP A 148 -31.17 9.12 -26.99
CA ASP A 148 -30.29 9.19 -25.83
C ASP A 148 -31.06 9.59 -24.58
N VAL A 149 -30.87 8.84 -23.49
CA VAL A 149 -31.58 9.02 -22.22
C VAL A 149 -30.60 9.12 -21.07
N VAL A 150 -30.91 9.99 -20.12
CA VAL A 150 -30.23 10.07 -18.82
C VAL A 150 -31.20 9.54 -17.77
N LEU A 151 -30.81 8.46 -17.10
CA LEU A 151 -31.54 7.95 -15.95
C LEU A 151 -30.98 8.63 -14.70
N MET A 152 -31.85 9.25 -13.92
CA MET A 152 -31.50 9.95 -12.69
C MET A 152 -32.43 9.52 -11.57
N ASP A 153 -31.86 9.21 -10.42
CA ASP A 153 -32.62 9.00 -9.19
C ASP A 153 -33.17 10.34 -8.68
N ILE A 154 -34.33 10.32 -8.03
CA ILE A 154 -35.01 11.53 -7.53
C ILE A 154 -34.93 11.68 -6.02
N ASP A 155 -34.76 10.56 -5.31
CA ASP A 155 -34.74 10.55 -3.86
C ASP A 155 -33.49 11.30 -3.36
N ASP A 156 -33.63 12.06 -2.27
CA ASP A 156 -32.59 12.90 -1.65
C ASP A 156 -31.99 14.05 -2.50
N ILE A 157 -32.29 14.15 -3.80
CA ILE A 157 -31.86 15.24 -4.70
C ILE A 157 -32.91 16.36 -4.76
N VAL A 158 -34.18 15.98 -4.83
CA VAL A 158 -35.30 16.93 -4.82
C VAL A 158 -35.93 16.91 -3.43
N PRO A 159 -36.04 18.06 -2.73
CA PRO A 159 -36.70 18.08 -1.45
C PRO A 159 -38.15 17.59 -1.62
N PRO A 160 -38.63 16.65 -0.79
CA PRO A 160 -39.97 16.09 -0.93
C PRO A 160 -41.08 17.14 -0.81
N HIS A 161 -40.76 18.33 -0.27
CA HIS A 161 -41.66 19.46 -0.16
C HIS A 161 -40.93 20.78 -0.50
N PRO A 162 -41.18 21.39 -1.69
CA PRO A 162 -40.57 22.68 -2.06
C PRO A 162 -41.01 23.87 -1.18
N TYR A 163 -41.98 23.66 -0.26
CA TYR A 163 -42.52 24.67 0.64
C TYR A 163 -42.31 24.39 2.15
N SER A 164 -41.62 23.31 2.55
CA SER A 164 -41.36 23.08 3.98
C SER A 164 -40.05 23.74 4.42
N SER A 165 -40.10 25.06 4.62
CA SER A 165 -39.05 25.84 5.28
C SER A 165 -39.00 25.62 6.80
N ASN A 166 -39.28 24.39 7.28
CA ASN A 166 -39.31 24.04 8.70
C ASN A 166 -38.50 22.79 9.03
N LEU A 167 -37.27 22.68 8.52
CA LEU A 167 -36.24 21.81 9.10
C LEU A 167 -35.41 22.54 10.18
N HIS A 168 -36.05 23.49 10.86
CA HIS A 168 -35.55 24.23 12.01
C HIS A 168 -36.51 24.08 13.19
N GLN A 169 -36.55 22.92 13.85
CA GLN A 169 -36.84 22.79 15.29
C GLN A 169 -36.88 21.32 15.72
N ARG A 170 -35.75 20.79 16.18
CA ARG A 170 -35.56 20.43 17.60
C ARG A 170 -34.10 20.11 17.86
#